data_AF-A0A5N6TXF7-F1
#
_entry.id   AF-A0A5N6TXF7-F1
#
_cell.length_a   1.000
_cell.length_b   1.000
_cell.length_c   1.000
_cell.angle_alpha   90.00
_cell.angle_beta   90.00
_cell.angle_gamma   90.00
#
_symmetry.space_group_name_H-M   'P 1'
#
loop_
_entity.id
_entity.type
_entity.pdbx_description
1 polymer ?
#
loop_
_entity_poly.entity_id
_entity_poly.type
_entity_poly.pdbx_seq_one_letter_code
_entity_poly.pdbx_strand_id
1 'polypeptide(L)'
;MSDSQESIAQQDPAILAACLRRDQILCGENQIPSPLAMQLPTSPCPLLDAISRHLVPNENIPASIRMLQCQGVINGIRASINQMDHQTSADEIHKESAIIPTAQEFKSALKVLDYLRQYPGVSMLNTSSPLPEVIASVQTQLAFEDGLREVHHRHSVKASNLKKGRMRTCYMCHFQIAPRDAHDMYPALCRPCGSFNLSSSAMSLPESLNLSGKTALVTGGRINLGYHTALRLLRCGACVIVSSRYPRDAVVRYQTEPDFASWSERLRVVGADFRTARDAFRLVAVVRQLLNDWNGENQGAQSLDILINNAAQTLTDPVRSETRAIMREEQLDTGESQRLIAHDGEHYTPKLRGGVQSAWAGIEDRVRLQIGDGTENPSSTGPVQKGLWSDSKKESSRSSWVQHLHQIPYEDVVSAQAVNAFVPLILCRELLPFMGSTTASAHPLGYIVNVSSREGILETDPRSSSKAGHHVHTNMSKAALNMITETESETAWKRHVAMNTVDPGYMSAAPECQRPDGCPIGFEDGAGRVLWPVAIGEQEKRVIRGRFLKHFGLTDAIVSRC
;
A
#
# COMPACT_ATOMS: atom_id res chain seq x y z
N MET A 1 6.39 56.00 -29.41
CA MET A 1 5.14 56.03 -28.62
C MET A 1 4.17 57.15 -29.06
N SER A 2 4.55 58.07 -29.96
CA SER A 2 3.66 59.15 -30.45
C SER A 2 2.60 58.67 -31.45
N ASP A 3 2.98 57.82 -32.42
CA ASP A 3 2.07 57.45 -33.53
C ASP A 3 0.91 56.53 -33.09
N SER A 4 1.11 55.73 -32.03
CA SER A 4 0.09 54.83 -31.49
C SER A 4 -1.04 55.55 -30.73
N GLN A 5 -0.75 56.70 -30.11
CA GLN A 5 -1.76 57.46 -29.36
C GLN A 5 -2.65 58.30 -30.28
N GLU A 6 -2.12 58.80 -31.40
CA GLU A 6 -2.91 59.50 -32.42
C GLU A 6 -3.91 58.58 -33.13
N SER A 7 -3.54 57.32 -33.38
CA SER A 7 -4.44 56.33 -34.01
C SER A 7 -5.64 55.95 -33.12
N ILE A 8 -5.51 55.99 -31.80
CA ILE A 8 -6.58 55.63 -30.85
C ILE A 8 -7.55 56.80 -30.65
N ALA A 9 -7.05 58.04 -30.70
CA ALA A 9 -7.89 59.24 -30.62
C ALA A 9 -8.89 59.36 -31.79
N GLN A 10 -8.66 58.66 -32.90
CA GLN A 10 -9.55 58.60 -34.07
C GLN A 10 -10.58 57.47 -34.02
N GLN A 11 -10.51 56.57 -33.04
CA GLN A 11 -11.45 55.44 -32.90
C GLN A 11 -12.71 55.83 -32.13
N ASP A 12 -13.84 55.22 -32.49
CA ASP A 12 -15.13 55.46 -31.83
C ASP A 12 -15.07 55.11 -30.32
N PRO A 13 -15.34 56.07 -29.41
CA PRO A 13 -15.36 55.83 -27.97
C PRO A 13 -16.26 54.68 -27.52
N ALA A 14 -17.33 54.37 -28.27
CA ALA A 14 -18.22 53.25 -27.97
C ALA A 14 -17.52 51.88 -28.19
N ILE A 15 -16.70 51.78 -29.24
CA ILE A 15 -15.92 50.57 -29.55
C ILE A 15 -14.82 50.38 -28.50
N LEU A 16 -14.12 51.46 -28.14
CA LEU A 16 -13.09 51.45 -27.11
C LEU A 16 -13.65 50.99 -25.75
N ALA A 17 -14.84 51.47 -25.36
CA ALA A 17 -15.51 51.04 -24.14
C ALA A 17 -15.93 49.55 -24.16
N ALA A 18 -16.34 49.03 -25.32
CA ALA A 18 -16.66 47.61 -25.47
C ALA A 18 -15.40 46.72 -25.37
N CYS A 19 -14.29 47.14 -25.97
CA CYS A 19 -13.00 46.46 -25.85
C CYS A 19 -12.52 46.41 -24.40
N LEU A 20 -12.58 47.53 -23.66
CA LEU A 20 -12.19 47.56 -22.24
C LEU A 20 -13.05 46.63 -21.36
N ARG A 21 -14.35 46.51 -21.64
CA ARG A 21 -15.21 45.54 -20.92
C ARG A 21 -14.82 44.10 -21.20
N ARG A 22 -14.56 43.76 -22.46
CA ARG A 22 -14.10 42.43 -22.84
C ARG A 22 -12.77 42.10 -22.16
N ASP A 23 -11.83 43.04 -22.20
CA ASP A 23 -10.50 42.85 -21.62
C ASP A 23 -10.57 42.69 -20.09
N GLN A 24 -11.48 43.40 -19.42
CA GLN A 24 -11.73 43.22 -17.99
C GLN A 24 -12.23 41.80 -17.64
N ILE A 25 -13.09 41.22 -18.49
CA ILE A 25 -13.58 39.84 -18.32
C ILE A 25 -12.42 38.85 -18.54
N LEU A 26 -11.62 39.06 -19.60
CA LEU A 26 -10.46 38.21 -19.90
C LEU A 26 -9.44 38.21 -18.74
N CYS A 27 -9.17 39.37 -18.12
CA CYS A 27 -8.32 39.44 -16.94
C CYS A 27 -8.88 38.64 -15.75
N GLY A 28 -10.21 38.60 -15.57
CA GLY A 28 -10.85 37.79 -14.53
C GLY A 28 -10.75 36.28 -14.78
N GLU A 29 -10.57 35.86 -16.03
CA GLU A 29 -10.41 34.46 -16.45
C GLU A 29 -8.93 34.05 -16.64
N ASN A 30 -7.96 34.89 -16.21
CA ASN A 30 -6.52 34.71 -16.42
C ASN A 30 -6.12 34.55 -17.91
N GLN A 31 -6.86 35.18 -18.83
CA GLN A 31 -6.55 35.21 -20.26
C GLN A 31 -5.91 36.56 -20.65
N ILE A 32 -5.18 36.56 -21.77
CA ILE A 32 -4.40 37.73 -22.22
C ILE A 32 -5.34 38.80 -22.79
N PRO A 33 -5.46 39.99 -22.17
CA PRO A 33 -6.27 41.09 -22.68
C PRO A 33 -5.58 41.81 -23.86
N SER A 34 -6.30 42.66 -24.57
CA SER A 34 -5.70 43.48 -25.64
C SER A 34 -4.74 44.56 -25.09
N PRO A 35 -3.77 45.06 -25.88
CA PRO A 35 -2.83 46.09 -25.43
C PRO A 35 -3.48 47.49 -25.28
N LEU A 36 -4.79 47.62 -25.54
CA LEU A 36 -5.49 48.90 -25.58
C LEU A 36 -5.34 49.69 -24.27
N ALA A 37 -5.46 49.03 -23.13
CA ALA A 37 -5.33 49.67 -21.82
C ALA A 37 -3.94 50.31 -21.62
N MET A 38 -2.87 49.74 -22.19
CA MET A 38 -1.51 50.29 -22.11
C MET A 38 -1.32 51.53 -22.99
N GLN A 39 -2.13 51.69 -24.03
CA GLN A 39 -2.01 52.77 -24.99
C GLN A 39 -2.90 53.98 -24.65
N LEU A 40 -3.94 53.79 -23.83
CA LEU A 40 -4.79 54.88 -23.34
C LEU A 40 -4.04 55.81 -22.36
N PRO A 41 -4.34 57.12 -22.33
CA PRO A 41 -3.73 58.05 -21.39
C PRO A 41 -4.12 57.73 -19.93
N THR A 42 -3.25 58.07 -18.98
CA THR A 42 -3.47 57.93 -17.53
C THR A 42 -4.17 59.14 -16.92
N SER A 43 -3.93 60.33 -17.47
CA SER A 43 -4.54 61.58 -17.01
C SER A 43 -5.92 61.79 -17.63
N PRO A 44 -6.87 62.43 -16.91
CA PRO A 44 -8.19 62.76 -17.45
C PRO A 44 -8.07 63.56 -18.75
N CYS A 45 -8.72 63.10 -19.81
CA CYS A 45 -8.75 63.79 -21.10
C CYS A 45 -10.14 63.62 -21.76
N PRO A 46 -10.49 64.44 -22.77
CA PRO A 46 -11.80 64.40 -23.43
C PRO A 46 -12.15 63.02 -24.00
N LEU A 47 -11.14 62.26 -24.45
CA LEU A 47 -11.32 60.89 -24.95
C LEU A 47 -11.77 59.92 -23.84
N LEU A 48 -11.12 59.95 -22.68
CA LEU A 48 -11.51 59.12 -21.52
C LEU A 48 -12.89 59.50 -21.00
N ASP A 49 -13.26 60.79 -21.08
CA ASP A 49 -14.59 61.24 -20.71
C ASP A 49 -15.67 60.66 -21.63
N ALA A 50 -15.43 60.68 -22.94
CA ALA A 50 -16.30 60.03 -23.92
C ALA A 50 -16.41 58.51 -23.71
N ILE A 51 -15.29 57.82 -23.47
CA ILE A 51 -15.26 56.37 -23.16
C ILE A 51 -16.05 56.08 -21.88
N SER A 52 -15.89 56.91 -20.85
CA SER A 52 -16.55 56.71 -19.54
C SER A 52 -18.08 56.74 -19.64
N ARG A 53 -18.65 57.58 -20.51
CA ARG A 53 -20.11 57.64 -20.76
C ARG A 53 -20.64 56.35 -21.35
N HIS A 54 -19.89 55.71 -22.23
CA HIS A 54 -20.27 54.42 -22.79
C HIS A 54 -20.02 53.28 -21.81
N LEU A 55 -18.90 53.30 -21.07
CA LEU A 55 -18.55 52.26 -20.11
C LEU A 55 -19.53 52.20 -18.93
N VAL A 56 -20.04 53.36 -18.50
CA VAL A 56 -21.06 53.46 -17.46
C VAL A 56 -22.19 54.36 -17.97
N PRO A 57 -23.23 53.79 -18.61
CA PRO A 57 -24.27 54.57 -19.30
C PRO A 57 -25.30 55.25 -18.37
N ASN A 58 -25.18 55.09 -17.04
CA ASN A 58 -26.12 55.67 -16.09
C ASN A 58 -25.90 57.19 -15.93
N GLU A 59 -26.84 58.01 -16.40
CA GLU A 59 -26.75 59.48 -16.36
C GLU A 59 -26.79 60.06 -14.93
N ASN A 60 -27.31 59.34 -13.94
CA ASN A 60 -27.39 59.80 -12.55
C ASN A 60 -26.05 59.80 -11.80
N ILE A 61 -24.99 59.25 -12.40
CA ILE A 61 -23.65 59.19 -11.77
C ILE A 61 -22.86 60.46 -12.14
N PRO A 62 -22.37 61.25 -11.16
CA PRO A 62 -21.53 62.41 -11.40
C PRO A 62 -20.32 62.10 -12.29
N ALA A 63 -19.96 63.02 -13.19
CA ALA A 63 -18.88 62.83 -14.17
C ALA A 63 -17.53 62.45 -13.52
N SER A 64 -17.23 63.00 -12.34
CA SER A 64 -16.02 62.67 -11.56
C SER A 64 -15.98 61.20 -11.12
N ILE A 65 -17.12 60.63 -10.72
CA ILE A 65 -17.23 59.22 -10.30
C ILE A 65 -17.13 58.30 -11.51
N ARG A 66 -17.74 58.69 -12.63
CA ARG A 66 -17.69 57.94 -13.89
C ARG A 66 -16.26 57.83 -14.44
N MET A 67 -15.52 58.94 -14.37
CA MET A 67 -14.10 58.98 -14.73
C MET A 67 -13.25 58.10 -13.83
N LEU A 68 -13.49 58.15 -12.51
CA LEU A 68 -12.78 57.32 -11.53
C LEU A 68 -13.00 55.82 -11.80
N GLN A 69 -14.24 55.43 -12.14
CA GLN A 69 -14.56 54.04 -12.50
C GLN A 69 -13.86 53.60 -13.79
N CYS A 70 -13.84 54.46 -14.81
CA CYS A 70 -13.14 54.19 -16.07
C CYS A 70 -11.63 54.00 -15.84
N GLN A 71 -11.00 54.87 -15.05
CA GLN A 71 -9.60 54.75 -14.67
C GLN A 71 -9.31 53.49 -13.83
N GLY A 72 -10.24 53.11 -12.94
CA GLY A 72 -10.14 51.87 -12.17
C GLY A 72 -10.09 50.63 -13.05
N VAL A 73 -10.93 50.56 -14.09
CA VAL A 73 -10.92 49.45 -15.06
C VAL A 73 -9.60 49.40 -15.84
N ILE A 74 -9.14 50.54 -16.35
CA ILE A 74 -7.87 50.61 -17.10
C ILE A 74 -6.70 50.17 -16.22
N ASN A 75 -6.61 50.69 -14.98
CA ASN A 75 -5.52 50.35 -14.06
C ASN A 75 -5.56 48.88 -13.61
N GLY A 76 -6.75 48.31 -13.43
CA GLY A 76 -6.91 46.88 -13.14
C GLY A 76 -6.35 46.01 -14.26
N ILE A 77 -6.69 46.32 -15.52
CA ILE A 77 -6.18 45.58 -16.69
C ILE A 77 -4.65 45.73 -16.79
N ARG A 78 -4.09 46.93 -16.59
CA ARG A 78 -2.62 47.13 -16.60
C ARG A 78 -1.91 46.34 -15.51
N ALA A 79 -2.48 46.29 -14.31
CA ALA A 79 -1.91 45.51 -13.21
C ALA A 79 -1.89 44.02 -13.53
N SER A 80 -2.95 43.48 -14.13
CA SER A 80 -2.99 42.09 -14.60
C SER A 80 -1.95 41.80 -15.68
N ILE A 81 -1.76 42.71 -16.65
CA ILE A 81 -0.72 42.56 -17.68
C ILE A 81 0.68 42.55 -17.06
N ASN A 82 0.97 43.50 -16.16
CA ASN A 82 2.29 43.56 -15.50
C ASN A 82 2.58 42.35 -14.60
N GLN A 83 1.54 41.74 -13.99
CA GLN A 83 1.70 40.51 -13.23
C GLN A 83 2.00 39.30 -14.15
N MET A 84 1.45 39.28 -15.37
CA MET A 84 1.77 38.27 -16.38
C MET A 84 3.20 38.44 -16.93
N ASP A 85 3.69 39.67 -17.08
CA ASP A 85 5.06 39.98 -17.51
C ASP A 85 6.12 39.55 -16.46
N HIS A 86 5.79 39.63 -15.16
CA HIS A 86 6.67 39.14 -14.09
C HIS A 86 6.70 37.61 -13.94
N GLN A 87 5.77 36.87 -14.56
CA GLN A 87 5.83 35.40 -14.64
C GLN A 87 6.64 34.90 -15.84
N THR A 88 7.00 35.78 -16.79
CA THR A 88 7.72 35.43 -18.02
C THR A 88 9.21 35.80 -17.99
N SER A 89 9.71 36.45 -16.94
CA SER A 89 11.12 36.84 -16.79
C SER A 89 12.05 35.75 -16.22
N ALA A 90 11.69 34.47 -16.34
CA ALA A 90 12.54 33.34 -15.93
C ALA A 90 13.14 32.54 -17.10
N ASP A 91 12.72 32.79 -18.35
CA ASP A 91 13.21 32.05 -19.53
C ASP A 91 13.85 33.02 -20.55
N GLU A 92 15.13 33.35 -20.35
CA GLU A 92 15.98 33.90 -21.42
C GLU A 92 16.64 32.76 -22.21
N ILE A 93 16.16 32.43 -23.42
CA ILE A 93 16.93 31.72 -24.45
C ILE A 93 16.60 32.27 -25.86
N HIS A 94 17.59 32.98 -26.42
CA HIS A 94 18.02 33.06 -27.84
C HIS A 94 17.03 33.37 -28.99
N LYS A 95 17.28 34.51 -29.66
CA LYS A 95 16.98 34.73 -31.09
C LYS A 95 17.92 33.87 -31.95
N GLU A 96 17.40 32.87 -32.67
CA GLU A 96 18.15 32.18 -33.72
C GLU A 96 17.43 32.22 -35.08
N SER A 97 18.29 32.34 -36.11
CA SER A 97 18.04 32.31 -37.55
C SER A 97 17.04 31.25 -38.03
N ALA A 98 16.39 31.49 -39.18
CA ALA A 98 15.50 30.53 -39.83
C ALA A 98 16.23 29.21 -40.17
N ILE A 99 16.10 28.22 -39.30
CA ILE A 99 16.63 26.86 -39.48
C ILE A 99 15.81 26.18 -40.59
N ILE A 100 16.46 25.72 -41.65
CA ILE A 100 15.85 24.86 -42.67
C ILE A 100 15.97 23.41 -42.20
N PRO A 101 14.86 22.72 -41.87
CA PRO A 101 14.94 21.36 -41.33
C PRO A 101 15.42 20.34 -42.38
N THR A 102 16.24 19.41 -41.93
CA THR A 102 16.72 18.26 -42.70
C THR A 102 15.62 17.22 -42.90
N ALA A 103 15.81 16.30 -43.87
CA ALA A 103 14.87 15.20 -44.12
C ALA A 103 14.67 14.28 -42.89
N GLN A 104 15.68 14.16 -42.03
CA GLN A 104 15.60 13.38 -40.79
C GLN A 104 14.67 14.06 -39.78
N GLU A 105 14.76 15.39 -39.64
CA GLU A 105 13.91 16.17 -38.74
C GLU A 105 12.45 16.16 -39.17
N PHE A 106 12.16 16.24 -40.47
CA PHE A 106 10.80 16.05 -40.99
C PHE A 106 10.24 14.65 -40.69
N LYS A 107 11.05 13.59 -40.82
CA LYS A 107 10.62 12.23 -40.47
C LYS A 107 10.37 12.08 -38.97
N SER A 108 11.20 12.69 -38.13
CA SER A 108 11.01 12.69 -36.68
C SER A 108 9.74 13.46 -36.28
N ALA A 109 9.49 14.62 -36.89
CA ALA A 109 8.26 15.37 -36.68
C ALA A 109 7.01 14.56 -37.04
N LEU A 110 7.02 13.84 -38.17
CA LEU A 110 5.92 12.96 -38.56
C LEU A 110 5.68 11.83 -37.55
N LYS A 111 6.74 11.21 -37.01
CA LYS A 111 6.60 10.18 -35.97
C LYS A 111 5.96 10.72 -34.70
N VAL A 112 6.34 11.92 -34.28
CA VAL A 112 5.74 12.58 -33.10
C VAL A 112 4.28 12.90 -33.34
N LEU A 113 3.93 13.47 -34.51
CA LEU A 113 2.55 13.78 -34.85
C LEU A 113 1.68 12.52 -34.95
N ASP A 114 2.20 11.43 -35.52
CA ASP A 114 1.49 10.16 -35.60
C ASP A 114 1.24 9.55 -34.21
N TYR A 115 2.23 9.63 -33.32
CA TYR A 115 2.09 9.24 -31.92
C TYR A 115 1.01 10.07 -31.19
N LEU A 116 1.04 11.41 -31.32
CA LEU A 116 0.03 12.27 -30.67
C LEU A 116 -1.37 12.02 -31.22
N ARG A 117 -1.49 11.72 -32.52
CA ARG A 117 -2.75 11.33 -33.18
C ARG A 117 -3.26 9.98 -32.70
N GLN A 118 -2.38 9.00 -32.53
CA GLN A 118 -2.73 7.64 -32.14
C GLN A 118 -3.14 7.53 -30.66
N TYR A 119 -2.67 8.46 -29.81
CA TYR A 119 -2.93 8.48 -28.38
C TYR A 119 -3.60 9.79 -27.91
N PRO A 120 -4.89 10.00 -28.20
CA PRO A 120 -5.61 11.23 -27.88
C PRO A 120 -5.71 11.52 -26.37
N GLY A 121 -5.51 10.53 -25.49
CA GLY A 121 -5.40 10.73 -24.05
C GLY A 121 -4.17 11.52 -23.60
N VAL A 122 -3.16 11.68 -24.46
CA VAL A 122 -1.90 12.38 -24.17
C VAL A 122 -1.95 13.86 -24.60
N SER A 123 -2.69 14.21 -25.65
CA SER A 123 -2.67 15.56 -26.25
C SER A 123 -4.05 16.16 -26.57
N MET A 124 -5.14 15.40 -26.47
CA MET A 124 -6.50 15.81 -26.86
C MET A 124 -6.64 16.36 -28.29
N LEU A 125 -5.65 16.11 -29.16
CA LEU A 125 -5.65 16.56 -30.55
C LEU A 125 -6.56 15.69 -31.43
N ASN A 126 -7.19 16.31 -32.42
CA ASN A 126 -7.96 15.64 -33.46
C ASN A 126 -7.56 16.12 -34.87
N THR A 127 -8.11 15.52 -35.91
CA THR A 127 -7.79 15.84 -37.32
C THR A 127 -8.14 17.26 -37.75
N SER A 128 -8.90 17.99 -36.93
CA SER A 128 -9.31 19.37 -37.17
C SER A 128 -8.62 20.36 -36.21
N SER A 129 -7.69 19.92 -35.36
CA SER A 129 -6.99 20.79 -34.40
C SER A 129 -6.10 21.80 -35.13
N PRO A 130 -6.18 23.10 -34.78
CA PRO A 130 -5.37 24.14 -35.40
C PRO A 130 -3.88 23.99 -35.03
N LEU A 131 -3.00 24.41 -35.94
CA LEU A 131 -1.54 24.24 -35.81
C LEU A 131 -0.94 24.75 -34.47
N PRO A 132 -1.40 25.88 -33.87
CA PRO A 132 -0.91 26.33 -32.57
C PRO A 132 -1.16 25.32 -31.43
N GLU A 133 -2.28 24.59 -31.43
CA GLU A 133 -2.58 23.56 -30.42
C GLU A 133 -1.68 22.34 -30.57
N VAL A 134 -1.34 22.00 -31.82
CA VAL A 134 -0.39 20.93 -32.14
C VAL A 134 1.00 21.30 -31.62
N ILE A 135 1.44 22.55 -31.86
CA ILE A 135 2.72 23.07 -31.37
C ILE A 135 2.75 23.07 -29.84
N ALA A 136 1.71 23.58 -29.19
CA ALA A 136 1.61 23.60 -27.73
C ALA A 136 1.65 22.20 -27.11
N SER A 137 1.00 21.22 -27.76
CA SER A 137 1.02 19.82 -27.33
C SER A 137 2.41 19.19 -27.45
N VAL A 138 3.13 19.47 -28.54
CA VAL A 138 4.51 19.01 -28.72
C VAL A 138 5.44 19.68 -27.71
N GLN A 139 5.32 20.99 -27.47
CA GLN A 139 6.10 21.71 -26.47
C GLN A 139 5.85 21.18 -25.06
N THR A 140 4.58 20.91 -24.72
CA THR A 140 4.21 20.29 -23.43
C THR A 140 4.88 18.92 -23.27
N GLN A 141 4.92 18.11 -24.33
CA GLN A 141 5.61 16.82 -24.26
C GLN A 141 7.13 16.99 -24.13
N LEU A 142 7.72 17.96 -24.82
CA LEU A 142 9.15 18.29 -24.75
C LEU A 142 9.58 18.80 -23.38
N ALA A 143 8.69 19.47 -22.64
CA ALA A 143 8.96 19.98 -21.29
C ALA A 143 9.09 18.89 -20.20
N PHE A 144 8.66 17.64 -20.46
CA PHE A 144 8.89 16.54 -19.52
C PHE A 144 10.34 16.04 -19.59
N GLU A 145 10.99 15.87 -18.43
CA GLU A 145 12.30 15.22 -18.31
C GLU A 145 12.28 13.78 -18.86
N ASP A 146 13.41 13.33 -19.40
CA ASP A 146 13.56 12.00 -19.97
C ASP A 146 13.28 10.93 -18.90
N GLY A 147 12.22 10.15 -19.12
CA GLY A 147 11.69 9.13 -18.20
C GLY A 147 10.27 9.44 -17.70
N LEU A 148 9.94 10.71 -17.46
CA LEU A 148 8.59 11.11 -17.04
C LEU A 148 7.57 11.05 -18.18
N ARG A 149 8.02 11.24 -19.43
CA ARG A 149 7.17 11.12 -20.64
C ARG A 149 6.58 9.71 -20.79
N GLU A 150 7.33 8.68 -20.41
CA GLU A 150 6.87 7.27 -20.45
C GLU A 150 5.88 6.95 -19.31
N VAL A 151 6.05 7.59 -18.15
CA VAL A 151 5.10 7.48 -17.03
C VAL A 151 3.79 8.21 -17.37
N HIS A 152 3.88 9.42 -17.93
CA HIS A 152 2.75 10.20 -18.42
C HIS A 152 1.99 9.45 -19.51
N HIS A 153 2.69 8.88 -20.51
CA HIS A 153 2.07 8.03 -21.53
C HIS A 153 1.30 6.86 -20.89
N ARG A 154 1.91 6.13 -19.95
CA ARG A 154 1.25 5.00 -19.25
C ARG A 154 0.02 5.43 -18.45
N HIS A 155 0.05 6.59 -17.81
CA HIS A 155 -1.08 7.16 -17.07
C HIS A 155 -2.21 7.64 -18.00
N SER A 156 -1.87 8.38 -19.06
CA SER A 156 -2.80 8.92 -20.05
C SER A 156 -3.48 7.82 -20.88
N VAL A 157 -2.76 6.75 -21.25
CA VAL A 157 -3.33 5.59 -21.96
C VAL A 157 -4.29 4.80 -21.05
N LYS A 158 -4.01 4.71 -19.74
CA LYS A 158 -4.97 4.17 -18.76
C LYS A 158 -6.21 5.05 -18.64
N ALA A 159 -6.04 6.38 -18.59
CA ALA A 159 -7.13 7.35 -18.46
C ALA A 159 -8.04 7.44 -19.70
N SER A 160 -7.50 7.35 -20.92
CA SER A 160 -8.31 7.32 -22.15
C SER A 160 -9.10 6.01 -22.31
N ASN A 161 -8.61 4.92 -21.74
CA ASN A 161 -9.31 3.63 -21.68
C ASN A 161 -10.39 3.55 -20.57
N LEU A 162 -10.50 4.56 -19.70
CA LEU A 162 -11.49 4.58 -18.61
C LEU A 162 -12.88 5.09 -19.02
N LYS A 163 -13.08 5.53 -20.27
CA LYS A 163 -14.40 5.92 -20.80
C LYS A 163 -15.23 4.70 -21.27
N LYS A 164 -15.33 3.69 -20.41
CA LYS A 164 -16.40 2.65 -20.31
C LYS A 164 -16.03 1.62 -19.23
N GLY A 165 -15.60 2.07 -18.05
CA GLY A 165 -15.32 1.14 -16.94
C GLY A 165 -16.61 0.51 -16.40
N ARG A 166 -16.70 -0.83 -16.40
CA ARG A 166 -17.78 -1.55 -15.70
C ARG A 166 -17.82 -1.11 -14.23
N MET A 167 -19.02 -1.00 -13.67
CA MET A 167 -19.20 -0.85 -12.23
C MET A 167 -18.45 -1.98 -11.50
N ARG A 168 -17.66 -1.61 -10.49
CA ARG A 168 -16.89 -2.54 -9.65
C ARG A 168 -17.56 -2.64 -8.30
N THR A 169 -17.32 -3.73 -7.58
CA THR A 169 -17.81 -3.89 -6.21
C THR A 169 -16.72 -3.42 -5.24
N CYS A 170 -17.04 -2.50 -4.34
CA CYS A 170 -16.14 -2.08 -3.26
C CYS A 170 -15.74 -3.30 -2.42
N TYR A 171 -14.45 -3.46 -2.16
CA TYR A 171 -13.91 -4.61 -1.44
C TYR A 171 -14.41 -4.72 0.01
N MET A 172 -14.67 -3.59 0.68
CA MET A 172 -15.10 -3.57 2.09
C MET A 172 -16.62 -3.61 2.27
N CYS A 173 -17.36 -2.68 1.64
CA CYS A 173 -18.82 -2.58 1.82
C CYS A 173 -19.65 -3.31 0.77
N HIS A 174 -19.02 -3.85 -0.27
CA HIS A 174 -19.67 -4.54 -1.38
C HIS A 174 -20.68 -3.71 -2.20
N PHE A 175 -20.72 -2.38 -2.04
CA PHE A 175 -21.49 -1.50 -2.93
C PHE A 175 -20.87 -1.40 -4.33
N GLN A 176 -21.71 -1.20 -5.34
CA GLN A 176 -21.26 -0.93 -6.69
C GLN A 176 -20.74 0.50 -6.79
N ILE A 177 -19.52 0.65 -7.32
CA ILE A 177 -18.85 1.92 -7.54
C ILE A 177 -18.50 2.09 -9.01
N ALA A 178 -18.70 3.30 -9.53
CA ALA A 178 -18.14 3.69 -10.81
C ALA A 178 -16.65 4.02 -10.64
N PRO A 179 -15.82 3.94 -11.70
CA PRO A 179 -14.39 4.25 -11.59
C PRO A 179 -14.07 5.64 -11.01
N ARG A 180 -14.93 6.64 -11.23
CA ARG A 180 -14.81 8.00 -10.67
C ARG A 180 -15.03 8.07 -9.15
N ASP A 181 -15.77 7.09 -8.60
CA ASP A 181 -16.13 7.01 -7.19
C ASP A 181 -15.18 6.10 -6.40
N ALA A 182 -14.19 5.51 -7.09
CA ALA A 182 -13.12 4.75 -6.46
C ALA A 182 -12.18 5.68 -5.67
N HIS A 183 -11.59 5.15 -4.60
CA HIS A 183 -10.60 5.87 -3.82
C HIS A 183 -9.27 5.96 -4.57
N ASP A 184 -8.60 7.11 -4.49
CA ASP A 184 -7.45 7.42 -5.33
C ASP A 184 -6.27 6.46 -5.10
N MET A 185 -5.98 6.12 -3.83
CA MET A 185 -4.96 5.11 -3.48
C MET A 185 -5.45 3.66 -3.48
N TYR A 186 -6.76 3.43 -3.38
CA TYR A 186 -7.34 2.08 -3.30
C TYR A 186 -8.45 1.94 -4.34
N PRO A 187 -8.12 1.66 -5.61
CA PRO A 187 -9.12 1.59 -6.68
C PRO A 187 -10.17 0.48 -6.49
N ALA A 188 -9.93 -0.47 -5.58
CA ALA A 188 -10.88 -1.51 -5.19
C ALA A 188 -11.86 -1.08 -4.08
N LEU A 189 -11.71 0.13 -3.52
CA LEU A 189 -12.56 0.69 -2.46
C LEU A 189 -13.31 1.92 -2.96
N CYS A 190 -14.52 2.13 -2.43
CA CYS A 190 -15.19 3.43 -2.55
C CYS A 190 -14.44 4.49 -1.73
N ARG A 191 -14.61 5.77 -2.07
CA ARG A 191 -13.98 6.88 -1.32
C ARG A 191 -14.15 6.75 0.21
N PRO A 192 -15.36 6.57 0.77
CA PRO A 192 -15.54 6.39 2.21
C PRO A 192 -14.76 5.19 2.81
N CYS A 193 -14.81 4.02 2.17
CA CYS A 193 -14.11 2.83 2.67
C CYS A 193 -12.58 2.98 2.58
N GLY A 194 -12.07 3.62 1.53
CA GLY A 194 -10.65 3.92 1.38
C GLY A 194 -10.15 4.87 2.46
N SER A 195 -10.89 5.96 2.70
CA SER A 195 -10.57 6.92 3.77
C SER A 195 -10.63 6.27 5.15
N PHE A 196 -11.66 5.45 5.42
CA PHE A 196 -11.77 4.69 6.66
C PHE A 196 -10.62 3.68 6.84
N ASN A 197 -10.22 2.96 5.79
CA ASN A 197 -9.08 2.04 5.83
C ASN A 197 -7.79 2.77 6.22
N LEU A 198 -7.55 3.95 5.62
CA LEU A 198 -6.38 4.78 5.96
C LEU A 198 -6.42 5.25 7.40
N SER A 199 -7.52 5.84 7.85
CA SER A 199 -7.64 6.35 9.22
C SER A 199 -7.48 5.25 10.27
N SER A 200 -8.08 4.08 10.04
CA SER A 200 -7.99 2.96 10.99
C SER A 200 -6.61 2.30 10.97
N SER A 201 -5.95 2.22 9.81
CA SER A 201 -4.57 1.73 9.72
C SER A 201 -3.60 2.68 10.42
N ALA A 202 -3.82 4.00 10.28
CA ALA A 202 -2.99 5.04 10.88
C ALA A 202 -2.90 4.94 12.41
N MET A 203 -3.94 4.45 13.07
CA MET A 203 -3.92 4.22 14.52
C MET A 203 -2.78 3.31 14.99
N SER A 204 -2.32 2.39 14.13
CA SER A 204 -1.23 1.45 14.44
C SER A 204 0.15 1.92 13.98
N LEU A 205 0.26 3.10 13.36
CA LEU A 205 1.52 3.68 12.91
C LEU A 205 2.30 4.30 14.08
N PRO A 206 3.63 4.43 13.97
CA PRO A 206 4.48 4.94 15.06
C PRO A 206 4.12 6.35 15.52
N GLU A 207 3.53 7.18 14.66
CA GLU A 207 3.05 8.52 15.01
C GLU A 207 1.88 8.51 15.98
N SER A 208 1.07 7.44 15.97
CA SER A 208 -0.13 7.31 16.80
C SER A 208 0.06 6.32 17.95
N LEU A 209 0.91 5.29 17.78
CA LEU A 209 1.04 4.18 18.72
C LEU A 209 2.46 4.10 19.29
N ASN A 210 2.58 4.24 20.61
CA ASN A 210 3.81 4.03 21.36
C ASN A 210 3.73 2.72 22.16
N LEU A 211 4.64 1.80 21.88
CA LEU A 211 4.80 0.49 22.52
C LEU A 211 6.15 0.36 23.23
N SER A 212 6.79 1.48 23.58
CA SER A 212 8.04 1.48 24.34
C SER A 212 7.88 0.70 25.65
N GLY A 213 8.84 -0.19 25.93
CA GLY A 213 8.83 -1.07 27.10
C GLY A 213 7.98 -2.34 26.94
N LYS A 214 7.24 -2.50 25.83
CA LYS A 214 6.47 -3.72 25.56
C LYS A 214 7.28 -4.73 24.75
N THR A 215 7.01 -6.00 24.98
CA THR A 215 7.60 -7.12 24.22
C THR A 215 6.55 -7.82 23.38
N ALA A 216 6.89 -8.08 22.11
CA ALA A 216 6.04 -8.74 21.14
C ALA A 216 6.70 -9.97 20.51
N LEU A 217 5.93 -11.04 20.30
CA LEU A 217 6.32 -12.20 19.49
C LEU A 217 5.50 -12.22 18.22
N VAL A 218 6.15 -12.19 17.05
CA VAL A 218 5.51 -12.32 15.74
C VAL A 218 6.01 -13.59 15.06
N THR A 219 5.10 -14.54 14.84
CA THR A 219 5.47 -15.77 14.14
C THR A 219 5.49 -15.59 12.63
N GLY A 220 6.49 -16.15 11.95
CA GLY A 220 6.60 -16.07 10.49
C GLY A 220 6.90 -14.65 9.98
N GLY A 221 7.78 -13.91 10.66
CA GLY A 221 8.05 -12.49 10.38
C GLY A 221 9.15 -12.22 9.33
N ARG A 222 9.55 -13.20 8.52
CA ARG A 222 10.61 -13.00 7.51
C ARG A 222 10.14 -12.24 6.27
N ILE A 223 8.91 -12.47 5.83
CA ILE A 223 8.36 -11.95 4.58
C ILE A 223 6.88 -11.61 4.73
N ASN A 224 6.33 -10.87 3.75
CA ASN A 224 4.89 -10.61 3.59
C ASN A 224 4.29 -9.98 4.87
N LEU A 225 3.04 -10.32 5.21
CA LEU A 225 2.30 -9.74 6.33
C LEU A 225 3.08 -9.76 7.66
N GLY A 226 3.76 -10.86 7.97
CA GLY A 226 4.53 -10.99 9.21
C GLY A 226 5.69 -10.01 9.30
N TYR A 227 6.38 -9.77 8.18
CA TYR A 227 7.46 -8.80 8.09
C TYR A 227 6.96 -7.38 8.35
N HIS A 228 5.90 -6.95 7.66
CA HIS A 228 5.31 -5.62 7.85
C HIS A 228 4.72 -5.44 9.25
N THR A 229 4.14 -6.50 9.83
CA THR A 229 3.62 -6.46 11.21
C THR A 229 4.74 -6.27 12.23
N ALA A 230 5.83 -7.04 12.11
CA ALA A 230 6.99 -6.93 13.00
C ALA A 230 7.69 -5.57 12.85
N LEU A 231 7.87 -5.09 11.61
CA LEU A 231 8.47 -3.79 11.33
C LEU A 231 7.65 -2.64 11.93
N ARG A 232 6.31 -2.70 11.83
CA ARG A 232 5.44 -1.71 12.45
C ARG A 232 5.55 -1.72 13.97
N LEU A 233 5.58 -2.89 14.61
CA LEU A 233 5.81 -3.02 16.06
C LEU A 233 7.17 -2.46 16.51
N LEU A 234 8.23 -2.74 15.75
CA LEU A 234 9.58 -2.21 15.99
C LEU A 234 9.60 -0.68 15.91
N ARG A 235 8.97 -0.11 14.87
CA ARG A 235 8.86 1.34 14.68
C ARG A 235 8.03 2.01 15.77
N CYS A 236 7.03 1.33 16.31
CA CYS A 236 6.25 1.80 17.47
C CYS A 236 7.01 1.70 18.82
N GLY A 237 8.22 1.14 18.86
CA GLY A 237 9.07 1.10 20.06
C GLY A 237 9.11 -0.22 20.84
N ALA A 238 8.40 -1.27 20.39
CA ALA A 238 8.38 -2.56 21.08
C ALA A 238 9.69 -3.35 20.90
N CYS A 239 10.06 -4.16 21.89
CA CYS A 239 11.01 -5.26 21.70
C CYS A 239 10.31 -6.39 20.92
N VAL A 240 10.84 -6.81 19.78
CA VAL A 240 10.17 -7.76 18.88
C VAL A 240 11.00 -9.02 18.66
N ILE A 241 10.40 -10.16 18.97
CA ILE A 241 10.90 -11.49 18.67
C ILE A 241 10.19 -11.96 17.41
N VAL A 242 10.95 -12.35 16.38
CA VAL A 242 10.42 -12.87 15.12
C VAL A 242 10.80 -14.33 14.95
N SER A 243 9.83 -15.20 14.65
CA SER A 243 10.15 -16.57 14.23
C SER A 243 10.27 -16.71 12.71
N SER A 244 11.20 -17.54 12.24
CA SER A 244 11.39 -17.83 10.81
C SER A 244 12.02 -19.21 10.58
N ARG A 245 11.62 -19.87 9.48
CA ARG A 245 12.34 -21.07 8.97
C ARG A 245 13.74 -20.76 8.42
N TYR A 246 14.02 -19.48 8.16
CA TYR A 246 15.27 -18.99 7.58
C TYR A 246 15.69 -17.74 8.37
N PRO A 247 16.29 -17.88 9.55
CA PRO A 247 16.60 -16.77 10.44
C PRO A 247 17.64 -15.78 9.88
N ARG A 248 18.67 -16.25 9.15
CA ARG A 248 19.69 -15.37 8.54
C ARG A 248 19.08 -14.53 7.43
N ASP A 249 18.27 -15.12 6.54
CA ASP A 249 17.53 -14.36 5.51
C ASP A 249 16.57 -13.34 6.14
N ALA A 250 15.99 -13.64 7.31
CA ALA A 250 15.18 -12.66 8.04
C ALA A 250 16.04 -11.49 8.53
N VAL A 251 17.17 -11.74 9.19
CA VAL A 251 18.09 -10.68 9.65
C VAL A 251 18.52 -9.79 8.49
N VAL A 252 18.96 -10.38 7.37
CA VAL A 252 19.40 -9.64 6.18
C VAL A 252 18.30 -8.73 5.64
N ARG A 253 17.04 -9.16 5.63
CA ARG A 253 15.91 -8.33 5.20
C ARG A 253 15.57 -7.19 6.15
N TYR A 254 15.80 -7.37 7.45
CA TYR A 254 15.63 -6.26 8.39
C TYR A 254 16.77 -5.27 8.26
N GLN A 255 18.00 -5.74 8.03
CA GLN A 255 19.17 -4.87 7.81
C GLN A 255 19.04 -3.95 6.60
N THR A 256 18.26 -4.35 5.58
CA THR A 256 18.04 -3.50 4.40
C THR A 256 17.09 -2.33 4.66
N GLU A 257 16.39 -2.31 5.80
CA GLU A 257 15.53 -1.18 6.13
C GLU A 257 16.36 0.07 6.49
N PRO A 258 15.99 1.25 5.95
CA PRO A 258 16.79 2.47 6.11
C PRO A 258 16.91 2.91 7.58
N ASP A 259 15.93 2.57 8.41
CA ASP A 259 15.84 2.90 9.82
C ASP A 259 16.31 1.78 10.75
N PHE A 260 16.92 0.70 10.21
CA PHE A 260 17.36 -0.48 10.97
C PHE A 260 18.16 -0.14 12.24
N ALA A 261 19.11 0.78 12.14
CA ALA A 261 19.97 1.19 13.25
C ALA A 261 19.20 1.76 14.46
N SER A 262 18.00 2.29 14.25
CA SER A 262 17.17 2.88 15.32
C SER A 262 16.47 1.84 16.21
N TRP A 263 16.32 0.60 15.74
CA TRP A 263 15.56 -0.44 16.44
C TRP A 263 16.21 -1.82 16.42
N SER A 264 17.37 -1.99 15.79
CA SER A 264 18.05 -3.28 15.66
C SER A 264 18.32 -3.97 16.99
N GLU A 265 18.60 -3.21 18.07
CA GLU A 265 18.86 -3.77 19.40
C GLU A 265 17.62 -4.43 20.03
N ARG A 266 16.43 -3.98 19.61
CA ARG A 266 15.12 -4.48 20.04
C ARG A 266 14.61 -5.64 19.19
N LEU A 267 15.31 -6.04 18.13
CA LEU A 267 14.96 -7.19 17.30
C LEU A 267 15.69 -8.46 17.79
N ARG A 268 14.96 -9.56 17.91
CA ARG A 268 15.53 -10.92 17.99
C ARG A 268 14.85 -11.83 16.98
N VAL A 269 15.62 -12.69 16.33
CA VAL A 269 15.13 -13.65 15.34
C VAL A 269 15.38 -15.07 15.84
N VAL A 270 14.35 -15.90 15.84
CA VAL A 270 14.42 -17.29 16.30
C VAL A 270 14.11 -18.22 15.13
N GLY A 271 15.02 -19.16 14.86
CA GLY A 271 14.77 -20.23 13.92
C GLY A 271 13.59 -21.11 14.37
N ALA A 272 12.62 -21.41 13.52
CA ALA A 272 11.56 -22.36 13.84
C ALA A 272 10.87 -22.92 12.59
N ASP A 273 10.78 -24.26 12.51
CA ASP A 273 9.92 -24.96 11.57
C ASP A 273 8.68 -25.54 12.26
N PHE A 274 7.57 -24.82 12.11
CA PHE A 274 6.27 -25.15 12.69
C PHE A 274 5.59 -26.38 12.06
N ARG A 275 6.26 -27.06 11.12
CA ARG A 275 5.93 -28.45 10.74
C ARG A 275 6.40 -29.48 11.76
N THR A 276 7.01 -29.04 12.87
CA THR A 276 7.39 -29.91 13.99
C THR A 276 7.02 -29.26 15.32
N ALA A 277 6.48 -30.05 16.26
CA ALA A 277 6.13 -29.55 17.59
C ALA A 277 7.40 -29.15 18.38
N ARG A 278 8.52 -29.85 18.15
CA ARG A 278 9.81 -29.56 18.80
C ARG A 278 10.18 -28.08 18.65
N ASP A 279 10.09 -27.53 17.45
CA ASP A 279 10.49 -26.14 17.21
C ASP A 279 9.51 -25.13 17.82
N ALA A 280 8.24 -25.49 18.01
CA ALA A 280 7.28 -24.64 18.73
C ALA A 280 7.61 -24.58 20.22
N PHE A 281 7.88 -25.73 20.87
CA PHE A 281 8.33 -25.76 22.27
C PHE A 281 9.69 -25.09 22.45
N ARG A 282 10.60 -25.25 21.49
CA ARG A 282 11.88 -24.56 21.50
C ARG A 282 11.72 -23.04 21.44
N LEU A 283 10.83 -22.55 20.57
CA LEU A 283 10.51 -21.12 20.49
C LEU A 283 10.00 -20.60 21.84
N VAL A 284 9.13 -21.34 22.53
CA VAL A 284 8.67 -20.98 23.89
C VAL A 284 9.85 -20.86 24.86
N ALA A 285 10.78 -21.83 24.85
CA ALA A 285 11.95 -21.80 25.73
C ALA A 285 12.85 -20.58 25.46
N VAL A 286 13.16 -20.29 24.19
CA VAL A 286 13.96 -19.13 23.79
C VAL A 286 13.27 -17.81 24.14
N VAL A 287 11.95 -17.71 23.91
CA VAL A 287 11.18 -16.51 24.27
C VAL A 287 11.26 -16.25 25.77
N ARG A 288 11.13 -17.28 26.61
CA ARG A 288 11.26 -17.14 28.07
C ARG A 288 12.65 -16.69 28.50
N GLN A 289 13.70 -17.16 27.83
CA GLN A 289 15.07 -16.71 28.08
C GLN A 289 15.22 -15.23 27.70
N LEU A 290 14.78 -14.84 26.50
CA LEU A 290 14.87 -13.46 26.03
C LEU A 290 14.08 -12.46 26.90
N LEU A 291 12.92 -12.87 27.44
CA LEU A 291 12.17 -12.05 28.39
C LEU A 291 12.95 -11.79 29.69
N ASN A 292 13.78 -12.75 30.12
CA ASN A 292 14.65 -12.53 31.28
C ASN A 292 15.85 -11.64 30.92
N ASP A 293 16.43 -11.82 29.72
CA ASP A 293 17.61 -11.06 29.29
C ASP A 293 17.32 -9.57 29.09
N TRP A 294 16.17 -9.23 28.50
CA TRP A 294 15.78 -7.83 28.27
C TRP A 294 15.44 -7.05 29.54
N ASN A 295 15.24 -7.74 30.65
CA ASN A 295 14.84 -7.17 31.92
C ASN A 295 16.00 -6.55 32.72
N GLY A 296 17.22 -7.06 32.52
CA GLY A 296 18.35 -6.80 33.42
C GLY A 296 18.10 -7.31 34.86
N GLU A 297 19.12 -7.24 35.72
CA GLU A 297 19.06 -7.79 37.09
C GLU A 297 18.14 -7.01 38.06
N ASN A 298 17.63 -5.83 37.67
CA ASN A 298 17.01 -4.86 38.60
C ASN A 298 15.56 -4.43 38.29
N GLN A 299 14.86 -5.07 37.35
CA GLN A 299 13.43 -4.83 37.10
C GLN A 299 12.69 -6.18 37.07
N GLY A 300 11.53 -6.26 37.75
CA GLY A 300 10.78 -7.52 37.95
C GLY A 300 10.44 -8.24 36.63
N ALA A 301 10.11 -9.54 36.68
CA ALA A 301 9.94 -10.41 35.51
C ALA A 301 9.14 -9.78 34.33
N GLN A 302 9.76 -9.65 33.15
CA GLN A 302 9.16 -9.08 31.96
C GLN A 302 8.09 -10.04 31.45
N SER A 303 6.88 -9.53 31.28
CA SER A 303 5.82 -10.28 30.61
C SER A 303 5.93 -10.12 29.11
N LEU A 304 5.45 -11.13 28.38
CA LEU A 304 5.13 -10.97 26.97
C LEU A 304 3.84 -10.15 26.86
N ASP A 305 3.88 -8.99 26.20
CA ASP A 305 2.71 -8.12 26.06
C ASP A 305 1.88 -8.48 24.83
N ILE A 306 2.52 -8.85 23.72
CA ILE A 306 1.85 -9.06 22.44
C ILE A 306 2.28 -10.38 21.81
N LEU A 307 1.31 -11.25 21.51
CA LEU A 307 1.53 -12.48 20.73
C LEU A 307 0.76 -12.39 19.42
N ILE A 308 1.47 -12.37 18.30
CA ILE A 308 0.91 -12.41 16.95
C ILE A 308 1.16 -13.79 16.34
N ASN A 309 0.13 -14.63 16.34
CA ASN A 309 0.11 -15.89 15.62
C ASN A 309 -0.16 -15.65 14.13
N ASN A 310 0.87 -15.21 13.40
CA ASN A 310 0.82 -14.88 11.97
C ASN A 310 1.26 -16.04 11.05
N ALA A 311 2.18 -16.89 11.49
CA ALA A 311 2.71 -17.96 10.67
C ALA A 311 1.57 -18.84 10.13
N ALA A 312 1.51 -18.99 8.82
CA ALA A 312 0.46 -19.76 8.16
C ALA A 312 1.00 -20.57 6.98
N GLN A 313 0.41 -21.74 6.82
CA GLN A 313 0.56 -22.64 5.68
C GLN A 313 -0.77 -22.69 4.92
N THR A 314 -0.79 -22.03 3.77
CA THR A 314 -1.92 -21.97 2.82
C THR A 314 -1.56 -22.57 1.47
N LEU A 315 -0.33 -22.35 1.03
CA LEU A 315 0.27 -22.91 -0.17
C LEU A 315 1.53 -23.66 0.19
N THR A 316 1.68 -24.85 -0.38
CA THR A 316 2.90 -25.64 -0.31
C THR A 316 3.88 -25.18 -1.37
N ASP A 317 5.04 -24.72 -0.90
CA ASP A 317 6.15 -24.39 -1.78
C ASP A 317 6.67 -25.68 -2.43
N PRO A 318 6.99 -25.65 -3.74
CA PRO A 318 7.65 -26.77 -4.39
C PRO A 318 8.97 -27.11 -3.68
N VAL A 319 9.32 -28.40 -3.64
CA VAL A 319 10.56 -28.88 -3.00
C VAL A 319 11.79 -28.12 -3.49
N ARG A 320 11.90 -27.86 -4.81
CA ARG A 320 13.00 -27.06 -5.39
C ARG A 320 13.09 -25.64 -4.81
N SER A 321 11.95 -25.00 -4.55
CA SER A 321 11.91 -23.66 -3.94
C SER A 321 12.35 -23.69 -2.47
N GLU A 322 11.93 -24.72 -1.72
CA GLU A 322 12.42 -24.93 -0.34
C GLU A 322 13.94 -25.21 -0.34
N THR A 323 14.45 -26.07 -1.22
CA THR A 323 15.89 -26.34 -1.37
C THR A 323 16.68 -25.07 -1.66
N ARG A 324 16.23 -24.25 -2.61
CA ARG A 324 16.89 -22.97 -2.94
C ARG A 324 16.93 -22.02 -1.73
N ALA A 325 15.86 -21.97 -0.95
CA ALA A 325 15.81 -21.15 0.25
C ALA A 325 16.77 -21.66 1.34
N ILE A 326 16.93 -22.98 1.50
CA ILE A 326 17.90 -23.58 2.42
C ILE A 326 19.34 -23.26 1.98
N MET A 327 19.67 -23.48 0.71
CA MET A 327 21.01 -23.18 0.18
C MET A 327 21.36 -21.70 0.34
N ARG A 328 20.39 -20.80 0.10
CA ARG A 328 20.58 -19.37 0.33
C ARG A 328 20.84 -19.08 1.81
N GLU A 329 20.05 -19.66 2.71
CA GLU A 329 20.23 -19.48 4.16
C GLU A 329 21.62 -19.92 4.64
N GLU A 330 22.17 -21.01 4.09
CA GLU A 330 23.53 -21.48 4.40
C GLU A 330 24.62 -20.56 3.85
N GLN A 331 24.38 -19.90 2.73
CA GLN A 331 25.32 -18.97 2.09
C GLN A 331 25.33 -17.57 2.71
N LEU A 332 24.27 -17.19 3.43
CA LEU A 332 24.17 -15.85 4.02
C LEU A 332 25.08 -15.73 5.24
N ASP A 333 26.00 -14.76 5.16
CA ASP A 333 26.78 -14.28 6.29
C ASP A 333 26.09 -13.03 6.88
N THR A 334 25.77 -13.10 8.15
CA THR A 334 25.10 -12.04 8.92
C THR A 334 26.08 -11.17 9.70
N GLY A 335 27.38 -11.51 9.68
CA GLY A 335 28.45 -10.75 10.34
C GLY A 335 28.14 -10.43 11.81
N GLU A 336 28.31 -9.16 12.20
CA GLU A 336 28.02 -8.70 13.57
C GLU A 336 26.55 -8.82 13.96
N SER A 337 25.63 -8.87 13.00
CA SER A 337 24.20 -9.04 13.25
C SER A 337 23.78 -10.48 13.50
N GLN A 338 24.72 -11.43 13.51
CA GLN A 338 24.49 -12.78 14.01
C GLN A 338 23.99 -12.78 15.46
N ARG A 339 24.34 -11.76 16.25
CA ARG A 339 23.83 -11.54 17.62
C ARG A 339 22.31 -11.36 17.70
N LEU A 340 21.66 -11.01 16.59
CA LEU A 340 20.21 -10.87 16.53
C LEU A 340 19.51 -12.23 16.46
N ILE A 341 20.23 -13.29 16.06
CA ILE A 341 19.68 -14.64 16.03
C ILE A 341 19.80 -15.25 17.43
N ALA A 342 18.67 -15.51 18.07
CA ALA A 342 18.60 -16.11 19.38
C ALA A 342 18.52 -17.65 19.29
N HIS A 343 19.19 -18.31 20.24
CA HIS A 343 19.34 -19.76 20.31
C HIS A 343 19.22 -20.21 21.77
N ASP A 344 18.83 -21.46 22.00
CA ASP A 344 18.74 -22.12 23.32
C ASP A 344 19.99 -22.97 23.64
N GLY A 345 21.10 -22.71 22.96
CA GLY A 345 22.33 -23.53 23.02
C GLY A 345 22.45 -24.55 21.89
N GLU A 346 21.36 -24.85 21.15
CA GLU A 346 21.40 -25.63 19.92
C GLU A 346 21.22 -24.74 18.68
N HIS A 347 22.07 -24.93 17.66
CA HIS A 347 21.90 -24.23 16.39
C HIS A 347 20.70 -24.79 15.63
N TYR A 348 19.81 -23.89 15.19
CA TYR A 348 18.72 -24.24 14.30
C TYR A 348 19.22 -24.53 12.89
N THR A 349 18.80 -25.66 12.33
CA THR A 349 19.03 -26.01 10.93
C THR A 349 17.68 -26.05 10.18
N PRO A 350 17.53 -25.30 9.08
CA PRO A 350 16.37 -25.41 8.20
C PRO A 350 16.22 -26.84 7.66
N LYS A 351 14.98 -27.32 7.52
CA LYS A 351 14.68 -28.69 7.09
C LYS A 351 13.86 -28.70 5.81
N LEU A 352 14.17 -29.64 4.92
CA LEU A 352 13.34 -29.92 3.74
C LEU A 352 12.11 -30.73 4.14
N ARG A 353 10.97 -30.46 3.51
CA ARG A 353 9.75 -31.27 3.68
C ARG A 353 10.03 -32.75 3.35
N GLY A 354 9.60 -33.67 4.22
CA GLY A 354 9.73 -35.10 3.99
C GLY A 354 11.13 -35.69 4.21
N GLY A 355 12.10 -34.90 4.70
CA GLY A 355 13.37 -35.44 5.20
C GLY A 355 13.12 -36.37 6.39
N VAL A 356 13.83 -37.50 6.44
CA VAL A 356 13.73 -38.59 7.42
C VAL A 356 13.74 -38.06 8.86
N GLN A 357 12.55 -37.78 9.39
CA GLN A 357 12.12 -37.65 10.80
C GLN A 357 10.77 -36.91 10.81
N SER A 358 9.75 -37.54 10.24
CA SER A 358 8.34 -37.14 10.38
C SER A 358 7.86 -37.43 11.81
N ALA A 359 8.23 -36.59 12.78
CA ALA A 359 7.93 -36.76 14.20
C ALA A 359 6.44 -36.57 14.60
N TRP A 360 5.51 -36.63 13.65
CA TRP A 360 4.06 -36.60 13.93
C TRP A 360 3.30 -37.85 13.53
N ALA A 361 3.97 -38.82 12.91
CA ALA A 361 3.38 -40.13 12.70
C ALA A 361 4.48 -41.17 12.85
N GLY A 362 4.32 -42.10 13.81
CA GLY A 362 5.06 -43.36 13.83
C GLY A 362 4.67 -44.28 12.67
N ILE A 363 4.60 -43.75 11.45
CA ILE A 363 4.40 -44.51 10.22
C ILE A 363 5.79 -44.74 9.64
N GLU A 364 6.18 -46.01 9.62
CA GLU A 364 7.47 -46.48 9.13
C GLU A 364 7.73 -46.11 7.66
N ASP A 365 9.02 -45.99 7.44
CA ASP A 365 9.81 -45.49 6.33
C ASP A 365 9.83 -46.46 5.13
N ARG A 366 9.32 -46.06 3.94
CA ARG A 366 9.66 -46.69 2.63
C ARG A 366 9.39 -45.79 1.42
N VAL A 367 10.12 -44.68 1.24
CA VAL A 367 10.37 -44.14 -0.12
C VAL A 367 11.79 -43.55 -0.18
N ARG A 368 12.75 -44.35 -0.66
CA ARG A 368 14.03 -43.83 -1.17
C ARG A 368 13.80 -43.36 -2.61
N LEU A 369 13.85 -42.06 -2.86
CA LEU A 369 13.99 -41.52 -4.21
C LEU A 369 15.48 -41.33 -4.52
N GLN A 370 15.98 -42.12 -5.47
CA GLN A 370 17.30 -41.95 -6.08
C GLN A 370 17.29 -40.63 -6.88
N ILE A 371 18.20 -39.72 -6.54
CA ILE A 371 18.45 -38.49 -7.31
C ILE A 371 19.41 -38.87 -8.45
N GLY A 372 18.92 -38.75 -9.68
CA GLY A 372 19.74 -38.80 -10.89
C GLY A 372 20.55 -37.50 -11.02
N ASP A 373 21.84 -37.68 -11.27
CA ASP A 373 22.85 -36.65 -11.45
C ASP A 373 22.55 -35.82 -12.71
N GLY A 374 22.43 -34.50 -12.55
CA GLY A 374 22.05 -33.57 -13.61
C GLY A 374 22.60 -32.17 -13.31
N THR A 375 23.77 -31.90 -13.83
CA THR A 375 24.51 -30.64 -13.76
C THR A 375 23.78 -29.53 -14.55
N GLU A 376 23.17 -28.55 -13.88
CA GLU A 376 22.79 -27.27 -14.49
C GLU A 376 23.13 -26.09 -13.55
N ASN A 377 23.78 -25.07 -14.12
CA ASN A 377 24.39 -23.90 -13.47
C ASN A 377 23.38 -22.99 -12.71
N PRO A 378 23.74 -22.43 -11.54
CA PRO A 378 22.88 -21.52 -10.79
C PRO A 378 23.21 -20.04 -11.10
N SER A 379 22.52 -19.43 -12.06
CA SER A 379 22.56 -17.98 -12.24
C SER A 379 21.15 -17.39 -12.32
N SER A 380 20.50 -17.23 -11.16
CA SER A 380 19.35 -16.32 -11.00
C SER A 380 19.25 -15.82 -9.55
N THR A 381 19.80 -14.63 -9.30
CA THR A 381 19.82 -13.93 -8.01
C THR A 381 18.55 -13.10 -7.80
N GLY A 382 17.39 -13.76 -7.77
CA GLY A 382 16.10 -13.11 -7.44
C GLY A 382 15.69 -13.32 -5.96
N PRO A 383 14.94 -12.39 -5.33
CA PRO A 383 14.39 -12.61 -4.00
C PRO A 383 13.36 -13.75 -4.01
N VAL A 384 13.56 -14.78 -3.18
CA VAL A 384 12.61 -15.90 -3.04
C VAL A 384 11.41 -15.42 -2.23
N GLN A 385 10.28 -15.23 -2.89
CA GLN A 385 8.97 -14.97 -2.28
C GLN A 385 8.16 -16.25 -2.19
N LYS A 386 7.52 -16.50 -1.04
CA LYS A 386 6.57 -17.62 -0.86
C LYS A 386 5.38 -17.40 -1.80
N GLY A 387 5.13 -18.34 -2.71
CA GLY A 387 3.97 -18.30 -3.62
C GLY A 387 4.06 -17.39 -4.85
N LEU A 388 5.19 -16.75 -5.16
CA LEU A 388 5.37 -16.03 -6.44
C LEU A 388 6.43 -16.74 -7.30
N TRP A 389 5.99 -17.27 -8.44
CA TRP A 389 6.84 -17.96 -9.41
C TRP A 389 7.74 -16.94 -10.12
N SER A 390 9.04 -17.22 -10.24
CA SER A 390 9.87 -16.63 -11.28
C SER A 390 9.95 -17.62 -12.44
N ASP A 391 9.70 -17.13 -13.65
CA ASP A 391 9.63 -17.91 -14.88
C ASP A 391 10.89 -18.75 -15.10
N SER A 392 10.77 -20.07 -15.09
CA SER A 392 11.31 -20.99 -16.11
C SER A 392 11.02 -22.47 -15.79
N LYS A 393 10.35 -23.12 -16.75
CA LYS A 393 10.05 -24.57 -16.93
C LYS A 393 8.98 -25.20 -16.01
N LYS A 394 7.90 -25.62 -16.68
CA LYS A 394 6.70 -26.34 -16.20
C LYS A 394 7.04 -27.61 -15.42
N GLU A 395 6.79 -27.59 -14.11
CA GLU A 395 6.34 -28.77 -13.38
C GLU A 395 4.90 -28.47 -12.94
N SER A 396 3.95 -29.03 -13.68
CA SER A 396 2.53 -28.68 -13.63
C SER A 396 1.79 -29.42 -12.51
N SER A 397 2.16 -29.21 -11.24
CA SER A 397 1.26 -29.54 -10.13
C SER A 397 0.50 -28.29 -9.73
N ARG A 398 -0.83 -28.28 -9.95
CA ARG A 398 -1.72 -27.26 -9.38
C ARG A 398 -1.59 -27.28 -7.87
N SER A 399 -1.55 -26.12 -7.23
CA SER A 399 -1.44 -26.03 -5.77
C SER A 399 -2.63 -26.66 -5.06
N SER A 400 -2.45 -27.08 -3.81
CA SER A 400 -3.52 -27.64 -2.96
C SER A 400 -4.65 -26.66 -2.65
N TRP A 401 -4.48 -25.38 -3.03
CA TRP A 401 -5.51 -24.34 -2.95
C TRP A 401 -6.72 -24.60 -3.84
N VAL A 402 -6.50 -25.19 -5.02
CA VAL A 402 -7.54 -25.45 -6.03
C VAL A 402 -7.91 -26.93 -6.12
N GLN A 403 -7.46 -27.74 -5.17
CA GLN A 403 -7.68 -29.19 -5.15
C GLN A 403 -8.90 -29.57 -4.32
N HIS A 404 -9.60 -30.63 -4.75
CA HIS A 404 -10.68 -31.27 -4.00
C HIS A 404 -10.13 -32.17 -2.89
N LEU A 405 -11.00 -32.55 -1.93
CA LEU A 405 -10.63 -33.36 -0.75
C LEU A 405 -9.74 -34.57 -1.09
N HIS A 406 -10.11 -35.36 -2.11
CA HIS A 406 -9.38 -36.58 -2.49
C HIS A 406 -8.06 -36.35 -3.23
N GLN A 407 -7.72 -35.09 -3.55
CA GLN A 407 -6.53 -34.71 -4.31
C GLN A 407 -5.46 -34.07 -3.44
N ILE A 408 -5.82 -33.64 -2.22
CA ILE A 408 -4.91 -32.91 -1.33
C ILE A 408 -3.94 -33.91 -0.69
N PRO A 409 -2.62 -33.72 -0.85
CA PRO A 409 -1.63 -34.58 -0.22
C PRO A 409 -1.72 -34.54 1.31
N TYR A 410 -1.53 -35.67 1.98
CA TYR A 410 -1.64 -35.73 3.45
C TYR A 410 -0.62 -34.85 4.15
N GLU A 411 0.58 -34.70 3.59
CA GLU A 411 1.61 -33.79 4.09
C GLU A 411 1.16 -32.33 4.12
N ASP A 412 0.31 -31.91 3.18
CA ASP A 412 -0.28 -30.57 3.15
C ASP A 412 -1.36 -30.42 4.22
N VAL A 413 -2.17 -31.46 4.43
CA VAL A 413 -3.17 -31.49 5.50
C VAL A 413 -2.51 -31.38 6.87
N VAL A 414 -1.49 -32.21 7.13
CA VAL A 414 -0.74 -32.22 8.38
C VAL A 414 -0.03 -30.88 8.59
N SER A 415 0.66 -30.37 7.56
CA SER A 415 1.38 -29.09 7.66
C SER A 415 0.43 -27.91 7.91
N ALA A 416 -0.74 -27.87 7.27
CA ALA A 416 -1.70 -26.80 7.49
C ALA A 416 -2.29 -26.85 8.91
N GLN A 417 -2.68 -28.03 9.40
CA GLN A 417 -3.18 -28.17 10.78
C GLN A 417 -2.12 -27.82 11.82
N ALA A 418 -0.91 -28.31 11.61
CA ALA A 418 0.24 -28.02 12.44
C ALA A 418 0.52 -26.52 12.57
N VAL A 419 0.77 -25.86 11.43
CA VAL A 419 1.22 -24.47 11.41
C VAL A 419 0.07 -23.52 11.78
N ASN A 420 -1.13 -23.75 11.26
CA ASN A 420 -2.24 -22.79 11.40
C ASN A 420 -3.02 -22.94 12.71
N ALA A 421 -3.00 -24.10 13.37
CA ALA A 421 -3.84 -24.36 14.54
C ALA A 421 -3.05 -24.94 15.73
N PHE A 422 -2.26 -26.00 15.53
CA PHE A 422 -1.59 -26.66 16.64
C PHE A 422 -0.45 -25.82 17.24
N VAL A 423 0.35 -25.15 16.42
CA VAL A 423 1.39 -24.24 16.94
C VAL A 423 0.79 -23.03 17.67
N PRO A 424 -0.21 -22.30 17.12
CA PRO A 424 -0.92 -21.28 17.89
C PRO A 424 -1.48 -21.79 19.21
N LEU A 425 -2.03 -23.01 19.27
CA LEU A 425 -2.47 -23.63 20.52
C LEU A 425 -1.32 -23.79 21.52
N ILE A 426 -0.18 -24.34 21.10
CA ILE A 426 1.01 -24.49 21.96
C ILE A 426 1.47 -23.12 22.46
N LEU A 427 1.62 -22.14 21.57
CA LEU A 427 2.12 -20.82 21.93
C LEU A 427 1.17 -20.10 22.90
N CYS A 428 -0.14 -20.13 22.65
CA CYS A 428 -1.13 -19.58 23.58
C CYS A 428 -1.06 -20.27 24.94
N ARG A 429 -1.04 -21.60 24.97
CA ARG A 429 -1.01 -22.38 26.22
C ARG A 429 0.23 -22.10 27.05
N GLU A 430 1.40 -22.11 26.42
CA GLU A 430 2.68 -22.05 27.13
C GLU A 430 3.13 -20.62 27.45
N LEU A 431 2.73 -19.62 26.64
CA LEU A 431 3.13 -18.23 26.85
C LEU A 431 2.13 -17.41 27.67
N LEU A 432 0.82 -17.73 27.65
CA LEU A 432 -0.19 -16.99 28.42
C LEU A 432 0.13 -16.83 29.93
N PRO A 433 0.73 -17.83 30.63
CA PRO A 433 1.17 -17.66 32.02
C PRO A 433 2.20 -16.54 32.23
N PHE A 434 2.94 -16.17 31.19
CA PHE A 434 3.93 -15.10 31.17
C PHE A 434 3.39 -13.80 30.54
N MET A 435 2.08 -13.71 30.31
CA MET A 435 1.40 -12.52 29.80
C MET A 435 0.49 -11.91 30.85
N GLY A 436 0.29 -10.59 30.78
CA GLY A 436 -0.65 -9.86 31.63
C GLY A 436 -0.42 -10.02 33.13
N SER A 437 -1.46 -9.83 33.93
CA SER A 437 -1.40 -9.93 35.40
C SER A 437 -2.72 -10.43 35.98
N THR A 438 -2.67 -11.09 37.13
CA THR A 438 -3.88 -11.47 37.90
C THR A 438 -4.40 -10.33 38.78
N THR A 439 -3.69 -9.21 38.84
CA THR A 439 -4.18 -7.99 39.51
C THR A 439 -5.27 -7.35 38.66
N ALA A 440 -6.37 -6.94 39.31
CA ALA A 440 -7.51 -6.35 38.63
C ALA A 440 -7.11 -5.14 37.77
N SER A 441 -7.51 -5.17 36.50
CA SER A 441 -7.35 -4.08 35.54
C SER A 441 -8.64 -3.89 34.73
N ALA A 442 -9.03 -2.64 34.51
CA ALA A 442 -10.13 -2.30 33.59
C ALA A 442 -9.71 -2.32 32.12
N HIS A 443 -8.40 -2.41 31.84
CA HIS A 443 -7.81 -2.27 30.52
C HIS A 443 -6.94 -3.49 30.17
N PRO A 444 -6.73 -3.79 28.87
CA PRO A 444 -5.87 -4.90 28.47
C PRO A 444 -4.43 -4.65 28.94
N LEU A 445 -3.83 -5.68 29.55
CA LEU A 445 -2.41 -5.71 29.92
C LEU A 445 -1.59 -6.53 28.92
N GLY A 446 -2.25 -7.28 28.03
CA GLY A 446 -1.61 -8.01 26.94
C GLY A 446 -2.59 -8.35 25.83
N TYR A 447 -2.07 -8.82 24.71
CA TYR A 447 -2.83 -9.06 23.48
C TYR A 447 -2.39 -10.35 22.82
N ILE A 448 -3.36 -11.19 22.45
CA ILE A 448 -3.13 -12.34 21.57
C ILE A 448 -3.94 -12.11 20.30
N VAL A 449 -3.25 -12.04 19.16
CA VAL A 449 -3.86 -11.87 17.85
C VAL A 449 -3.60 -13.11 17.00
N ASN A 450 -4.66 -13.84 16.73
CA ASN A 450 -4.65 -14.99 15.84
C ASN A 450 -4.98 -14.53 14.41
N VAL A 451 -4.00 -14.58 13.50
CA VAL A 451 -4.19 -14.13 12.11
C VAL A 451 -4.88 -15.25 11.31
N SER A 452 -6.16 -15.04 11.05
CA SER A 452 -7.02 -15.96 10.31
C SER A 452 -7.46 -15.33 8.99
N SER A 453 -8.54 -15.83 8.41
CA SER A 453 -9.07 -15.38 7.12
C SER A 453 -10.51 -15.86 6.93
N ARG A 454 -11.14 -15.46 5.81
CA ARG A 454 -12.46 -15.96 5.39
C ARG A 454 -12.55 -17.49 5.33
N GLU A 455 -11.43 -18.16 5.11
CA GLU A 455 -11.36 -19.63 5.07
C GLU A 455 -11.81 -20.26 6.40
N GLY A 456 -11.63 -19.57 7.54
CA GLY A 456 -12.08 -20.04 8.86
C GLY A 456 -13.53 -19.72 9.22
N ILE A 457 -14.27 -18.98 8.39
CA ILE A 457 -15.64 -18.51 8.67
C ILE A 457 -16.65 -19.49 8.08
N LEU A 458 -17.75 -19.74 8.80
CA LEU A 458 -18.89 -20.51 8.30
C LEU A 458 -19.81 -19.64 7.45
N GLU A 459 -20.19 -20.15 6.27
CA GLU A 459 -21.14 -19.47 5.38
C GLU A 459 -22.57 -19.90 5.72
N THR A 460 -23.50 -18.94 5.74
CA THR A 460 -24.92 -19.24 5.96
C THR A 460 -25.59 -19.90 4.75
N ASP A 461 -25.15 -19.57 3.53
CA ASP A 461 -25.62 -20.26 2.31
C ASP A 461 -24.74 -21.50 2.05
N PRO A 462 -25.29 -22.72 2.10
CA PRO A 462 -24.54 -23.95 1.81
C PRO A 462 -24.05 -24.03 0.35
N ARG A 463 -24.58 -23.18 -0.55
CA ARG A 463 -24.15 -23.09 -1.95
C ARG A 463 -23.12 -21.99 -2.20
N SER A 464 -22.62 -21.34 -1.15
CA SER A 464 -21.60 -20.29 -1.27
C SER A 464 -20.38 -20.81 -2.01
N SER A 465 -19.97 -20.11 -3.07
CA SER A 465 -18.78 -20.45 -3.85
C SER A 465 -17.49 -20.41 -3.00
N SER A 466 -17.52 -19.71 -1.86
CA SER A 466 -16.41 -19.66 -0.91
C SER A 466 -16.15 -20.99 -0.20
N LYS A 467 -17.13 -21.91 -0.16
CA LYS A 467 -17.01 -23.25 0.44
C LYS A 467 -17.33 -24.36 -0.58
N ALA A 468 -16.95 -24.15 -1.84
CA ALA A 468 -17.24 -25.07 -2.94
C ALA A 468 -16.30 -26.29 -3.04
N GLY A 469 -15.91 -26.90 -1.92
CA GLY A 469 -15.18 -28.17 -1.90
C GLY A 469 -13.70 -28.12 -2.33
N HIS A 470 -13.03 -26.97 -2.19
CA HIS A 470 -11.60 -26.81 -2.43
C HIS A 470 -10.85 -26.45 -1.13
N HIS A 471 -9.54 -26.71 -1.06
CA HIS A 471 -8.64 -26.30 0.04
C HIS A 471 -9.18 -26.55 1.47
N VAL A 472 -9.88 -27.67 1.66
CA VAL A 472 -10.56 -27.99 2.92
C VAL A 472 -9.63 -28.01 4.13
N HIS A 473 -8.37 -28.41 3.96
CA HIS A 473 -7.34 -28.39 5.00
C HIS A 473 -7.04 -26.97 5.52
N THR A 474 -7.03 -25.96 4.63
CA THR A 474 -6.88 -24.55 5.03
C THR A 474 -8.15 -24.06 5.73
N ASN A 475 -9.34 -24.38 5.18
CA ASN A 475 -10.62 -24.02 5.80
C ASN A 475 -10.74 -24.57 7.24
N MET A 476 -10.54 -25.88 7.42
CA MET A 476 -10.59 -26.53 8.73
C MET A 476 -9.57 -25.96 9.71
N SER A 477 -8.32 -25.76 9.28
CA SER A 477 -7.27 -25.28 10.18
C SER A 477 -7.47 -23.82 10.61
N LYS A 478 -8.00 -22.96 9.73
CA LYS A 478 -8.39 -21.59 10.09
C LYS A 478 -9.64 -21.54 10.97
N ALA A 479 -10.59 -22.45 10.77
CA ALA A 479 -11.74 -22.57 11.67
C ALA A 479 -11.31 -23.04 13.07
N ALA A 480 -10.38 -24.00 13.15
CA ALA A 480 -9.79 -24.43 14.42
C ALA A 480 -9.07 -23.28 15.15
N LEU A 481 -8.33 -22.44 14.41
CA LEU A 481 -7.70 -21.24 14.97
C LEU A 481 -8.74 -20.24 15.52
N ASN A 482 -9.85 -20.03 14.81
CA ASN A 482 -10.94 -19.18 15.28
C ASN A 482 -11.55 -19.74 16.58
N MET A 483 -11.71 -21.06 16.66
CA MET A 483 -12.25 -21.75 17.83
C MET A 483 -11.35 -21.62 19.06
N ILE A 484 -10.01 -21.55 18.90
CA ILE A 484 -9.09 -21.24 20.00
C ILE A 484 -9.45 -19.88 20.61
N THR A 485 -9.63 -18.83 19.78
CA THR A 485 -10.02 -17.51 20.27
C THR A 485 -11.38 -17.54 20.97
N GLU A 486 -12.37 -18.18 20.36
CA GLU A 486 -13.72 -18.23 20.91
C GLU A 486 -13.77 -18.96 22.26
N THR A 487 -12.98 -20.02 22.41
CA THR A 487 -12.92 -20.84 23.64
C THR A 487 -12.08 -20.19 24.73
N GLU A 488 -10.90 -19.66 24.41
CA GLU A 488 -9.89 -19.26 25.41
C GLU A 488 -9.94 -17.77 25.77
N SER A 489 -10.70 -16.94 25.05
CA SER A 489 -10.67 -15.48 25.27
C SER A 489 -11.09 -15.04 26.68
N GLU A 490 -12.13 -15.63 27.27
CA GLU A 490 -12.54 -15.31 28.64
C GLU A 490 -11.55 -15.86 29.68
N THR A 491 -10.93 -17.01 29.43
CA THR A 491 -9.88 -17.56 30.28
C THR A 491 -8.63 -16.66 30.27
N ALA A 492 -8.20 -16.21 29.08
CA ALA A 492 -7.11 -15.26 28.92
C ALA A 492 -7.40 -13.91 29.60
N TRP A 493 -8.68 -13.47 29.58
CA TRP A 493 -9.07 -12.23 30.23
C TRP A 493 -8.95 -12.25 31.75
N LYS A 494 -8.89 -13.42 32.41
CA LYS A 494 -8.57 -13.51 33.84
C LYS A 494 -7.18 -12.94 34.18
N ARG A 495 -6.31 -12.81 33.16
CA ARG A 495 -5.00 -12.14 33.25
C ARG A 495 -4.98 -10.77 32.53
N HIS A 496 -6.15 -10.26 32.17
CA HIS A 496 -6.34 -9.05 31.35
C HIS A 496 -5.67 -9.12 29.98
N VAL A 497 -5.58 -10.32 29.40
CA VAL A 497 -5.06 -10.52 28.04
C VAL A 497 -6.23 -10.57 27.05
N ALA A 498 -6.26 -9.61 26.13
CA ALA A 498 -7.28 -9.51 25.08
C ALA A 498 -6.92 -10.43 23.91
N MET A 499 -7.61 -11.57 23.79
CA MET A 499 -7.43 -12.52 22.69
C MET A 499 -8.48 -12.28 21.58
N ASN A 500 -8.03 -12.07 20.35
CA ASN A 500 -8.89 -11.90 19.18
C ASN A 500 -8.34 -12.62 17.96
N THR A 501 -9.23 -12.86 17.01
CA THR A 501 -8.88 -13.31 15.67
C THR A 501 -9.01 -12.15 14.69
N VAL A 502 -8.07 -12.01 13.76
CA VAL A 502 -8.11 -10.96 12.74
C VAL A 502 -8.02 -11.54 11.33
N ASP A 503 -8.91 -11.09 10.45
CA ASP A 503 -8.78 -11.20 9.00
C ASP A 503 -8.00 -9.96 8.47
N PRO A 504 -6.74 -10.13 8.02
CA PRO A 504 -5.92 -9.06 7.48
C PRO A 504 -6.40 -8.59 6.09
N GLY A 505 -7.38 -9.26 5.49
CA GLY A 505 -7.93 -8.96 4.18
C GLY A 505 -7.19 -9.64 3.04
N TYR A 506 -7.50 -9.24 1.80
CA TYR A 506 -7.01 -9.89 0.60
C TYR A 506 -5.84 -9.10 0.03
N MET A 507 -4.64 -9.48 0.46
CA MET A 507 -3.38 -8.80 0.08
C MET A 507 -2.44 -9.67 -0.77
N SER A 508 -2.75 -10.95 -0.90
CA SER A 508 -2.01 -11.92 -1.70
C SER A 508 -2.96 -12.97 -2.25
N ALA A 509 -2.64 -13.52 -3.42
CA ALA A 509 -3.43 -14.57 -4.07
C ALA A 509 -2.54 -15.76 -4.45
N ALA A 510 -3.12 -16.97 -4.39
CA ALA A 510 -2.51 -18.12 -5.05
C ALA A 510 -2.30 -17.81 -6.54
N PRO A 511 -1.25 -18.35 -7.19
CA PRO A 511 -0.97 -18.12 -8.61
C PRO A 511 -2.20 -18.30 -9.50
N GLU A 512 -3.01 -19.31 -9.22
CA GLU A 512 -4.23 -19.66 -9.95
C GLU A 512 -5.40 -18.71 -9.70
N CYS A 513 -5.33 -17.89 -8.65
CA CYS A 513 -6.37 -16.96 -8.21
C CYS A 513 -5.95 -15.48 -8.40
N GLN A 514 -4.83 -15.21 -9.07
CA GLN A 514 -4.39 -13.84 -9.34
C GLN A 514 -5.38 -13.12 -10.25
N ARG A 515 -5.76 -11.90 -9.84
CA ARG A 515 -6.65 -11.04 -10.62
C ARG A 515 -5.82 -10.07 -11.46
N PRO A 516 -6.27 -9.69 -12.67
CA PRO A 516 -5.59 -8.68 -13.49
C PRO A 516 -5.43 -7.33 -12.78
N ASP A 517 -6.41 -6.95 -11.95
CA ASP A 517 -6.38 -5.72 -11.15
C ASP A 517 -5.55 -5.84 -9.85
N GLY A 518 -4.90 -6.98 -9.61
CA GLY A 518 -4.13 -7.25 -8.40
C GLY A 518 -5.00 -7.49 -7.15
N CYS A 519 -4.36 -7.38 -5.97
CA CYS A 519 -5.03 -7.45 -4.68
C CYS A 519 -5.61 -6.09 -4.29
N PRO A 520 -6.77 -6.04 -3.61
CA PRO A 520 -7.45 -4.79 -3.25
C PRO A 520 -6.71 -3.94 -2.22
N ILE A 521 -5.82 -4.54 -1.42
CA ILE A 521 -5.04 -3.88 -0.36
C ILE A 521 -3.62 -4.47 -0.30
N GLY A 522 -2.70 -3.76 0.34
CA GLY A 522 -1.30 -4.19 0.51
C GLY A 522 -1.01 -4.85 1.86
N PHE A 523 0.23 -5.33 2.04
CA PHE A 523 0.66 -5.91 3.32
C PHE A 523 0.71 -4.88 4.47
N GLU A 524 1.00 -3.61 4.18
CA GLU A 524 0.95 -2.52 5.16
C GLU A 524 -0.47 -2.30 5.70
N ASP A 525 -1.51 -2.46 4.86
CA ASP A 525 -2.91 -2.44 5.30
C ASP A 525 -3.24 -3.66 6.15
N GLY A 526 -2.74 -4.82 5.73
CA GLY A 526 -2.86 -6.06 6.49
C GLY A 526 -2.27 -5.94 7.89
N ALA A 527 -1.06 -5.39 8.00
CA ALA A 527 -0.39 -5.13 9.28
C ALA A 527 -1.20 -4.18 10.15
N GLY A 528 -1.77 -3.12 9.55
CA GLY A 528 -2.67 -2.21 10.25
C GLY A 528 -3.89 -2.91 10.84
N ARG A 529 -4.48 -3.86 10.12
CA ARG A 529 -5.64 -4.65 10.58
C ARG A 529 -5.25 -5.58 11.73
N VAL A 530 -4.11 -6.27 11.62
CA VAL A 530 -3.59 -7.16 12.67
C VAL A 530 -3.33 -6.41 13.96
N LEU A 531 -2.77 -5.19 13.87
CA LEU A 531 -2.40 -4.39 15.03
C LEU A 531 -3.52 -3.47 15.53
N TRP A 532 -4.62 -3.32 14.78
CA TRP A 532 -5.75 -2.50 15.19
C TRP A 532 -6.30 -2.83 16.59
N PRO A 533 -6.58 -4.09 16.99
CA PRO A 533 -7.04 -4.38 18.35
C PRO A 533 -6.02 -3.98 19.43
N VAL A 534 -4.72 -4.00 19.12
CA VAL A 534 -3.67 -3.51 20.02
C VAL A 534 -3.72 -2.00 20.12
N ALA A 535 -3.80 -1.30 18.98
CA ALA A 535 -3.89 0.17 18.94
C ALA A 535 -5.11 0.69 19.72
N ILE A 536 -6.27 0.07 19.52
CA ILE A 536 -7.50 0.40 20.26
C ILE A 536 -7.36 0.15 21.76
N GLY A 537 -6.76 -0.98 22.16
CA GLY A 537 -6.53 -1.29 23.56
C GLY A 537 -5.54 -0.33 24.23
N GLU A 538 -4.51 0.10 23.52
CA GLU A 538 -3.49 1.01 24.05
C GLU A 538 -3.93 2.47 24.06
N GLN A 539 -4.62 2.95 23.03
CA GLN A 539 -5.02 4.36 22.87
C GLN A 539 -6.37 4.64 23.52
N GLU A 540 -7.41 3.87 23.16
CA GLU A 540 -8.78 4.09 23.64
C GLU A 540 -9.06 3.38 24.96
N LYS A 541 -8.14 2.51 25.41
CA LYS A 541 -8.31 1.66 26.60
C LYS A 541 -9.56 0.77 26.53
N ARG A 542 -10.06 0.54 25.30
CA ARG A 542 -11.26 -0.23 24.99
C ARG A 542 -10.91 -1.72 24.91
N VAL A 543 -11.72 -2.54 25.57
CA VAL A 543 -11.55 -3.98 25.60
C VAL A 543 -12.33 -4.63 24.47
N ILE A 544 -11.60 -5.22 23.52
CA ILE A 544 -12.16 -6.11 22.49
C ILE A 544 -11.55 -7.49 22.74
N ARG A 545 -12.38 -8.52 22.94
CA ARG A 545 -11.91 -9.90 23.16
C ARG A 545 -12.94 -10.92 22.67
N GLY A 546 -12.48 -12.10 22.29
CA GLY A 546 -13.35 -13.20 21.84
C GLY A 546 -14.11 -12.87 20.56
N ARG A 547 -13.51 -12.06 19.68
CA ARG A 547 -14.13 -11.61 18.43
C ARG A 547 -13.28 -11.95 17.22
N PHE A 548 -13.97 -12.18 16.11
CA PHE A 548 -13.40 -12.21 14.77
C PHE A 548 -13.47 -10.80 14.20
N LEU A 549 -12.32 -10.22 13.88
CA LEU A 549 -12.20 -8.84 13.42
C LEU A 549 -11.90 -8.82 11.93
N LYS A 550 -12.68 -8.05 11.19
CA LYS A 550 -12.48 -7.83 9.76
C LYS A 550 -12.83 -6.38 9.46
N HIS A 551 -12.10 -5.75 8.54
CA HIS A 551 -12.42 -4.37 8.15
C HIS A 551 -12.41 -3.38 9.32
N PHE A 552 -11.47 -3.54 10.28
CA PHE A 552 -11.35 -2.68 11.47
C PHE A 552 -12.63 -2.63 12.31
N GLY A 553 -13.41 -3.71 12.26
CA GLY A 553 -14.67 -3.84 12.95
C GLY A 553 -14.93 -5.26 13.43
N LEU A 554 -15.92 -5.39 14.30
CA LEU A 554 -16.44 -6.67 14.72
C LEU A 554 -17.18 -7.32 13.55
N THR A 555 -16.95 -8.61 13.33
CA THR A 555 -17.74 -9.42 12.40
C THR A 555 -18.14 -10.69 13.12
N ASP A 556 -19.40 -11.10 12.97
CA ASP A 556 -19.84 -12.39 13.48
C ASP A 556 -19.08 -13.50 12.73
N ALA A 557 -18.59 -14.51 13.46
CA ALA A 557 -17.93 -15.68 12.87
C ALA A 557 -18.91 -16.56 12.05
N ILE A 558 -20.17 -16.13 11.96
CA ILE A 558 -21.23 -16.64 11.09
C ILE A 558 -21.68 -15.44 10.24
N VAL A 559 -21.58 -15.55 8.91
CA VAL A 559 -22.00 -14.47 8.00
C VAL A 559 -23.53 -14.43 7.91
N SER A 560 -24.21 -13.88 8.91
CA SER A 560 -25.61 -13.45 8.75
C SER A 560 -25.63 -12.26 7.79
N ARG A 561 -26.14 -12.44 6.57
CA ARG A 561 -26.52 -11.30 5.73
C ARG A 561 -27.88 -10.81 6.23
N CYS A 562 -27.96 -9.55 6.63
CA CYS A 562 -29.22 -8.81 6.58
C CYS A 562 -29.69 -8.70 5.12
#